data_AF-A0A7Y2QC58-F1
#
_entry.id   AF-A0A7Y2QC58-F1
#
_cell.length_a   1.000
_cell.length_b   1.000
_cell.length_c   1.000
_cell.angle_alpha   90.00
_cell.angle_beta   90.00
_cell.angle_gamma   90.00
#
_symmetry.space_group_name_H-M   'P 1'
#
loop_
_entity.id
_entity.type
_entity.pdbx_description
1 polymer ?
#
loop_
_entity_poly.entity_id
_entity_poly.type
_entity_poly.pdbx_seq_one_letter_code
_entity_poly.pdbx_strand_id
1 'polypeptide(L)' 'MLSPLPAASKNSPAIMIAAISGRSLAAAARRAGYRPLVADLFCDCDTVALSERTARLSGSIS' A
#
# COMPACT_ATOMS: atom_id res chain seq x y z
N MET A 1 19.15 -1.83 -16.60
CA MET A 1 19.65 -1.90 -15.22
C MET A 1 18.54 -1.38 -14.32
N LEU A 2 17.72 -2.25 -13.71
CA LEU A 2 16.68 -1.79 -12.79
C LEU A 2 17.37 -1.29 -11.53
N SER A 3 17.34 0.03 -11.32
CA SER A 3 17.67 0.62 -10.02
C SER A 3 16.81 -0.08 -8.98
N PRO A 4 17.37 -0.61 -7.87
CA PRO A 4 16.53 -1.05 -6.77
C PRO A 4 15.70 0.17 -6.35
N LEU A 5 14.37 0.06 -6.45
CA LEU A 5 13.46 1.08 -5.93
C LEU A 5 13.89 1.36 -4.49
N PRO A 6 14.17 2.61 -4.11
CA PRO A 6 14.57 2.92 -2.76
C PRO A 6 13.53 2.32 -1.82
N ALA A 7 13.97 1.44 -0.92
CA ALA A 7 13.13 0.96 0.15
C ALA A 7 12.58 2.21 0.85
N ALA A 8 11.25 2.28 0.99
CA ALA A 8 10.60 3.46 1.53
C ALA A 8 11.28 3.84 2.85
N SER A 9 11.99 4.97 2.83
CA SER A 9 12.70 5.45 4.01
C SER A 9 11.67 5.82 5.06
N LYS A 10 11.99 5.67 6.35
CA LYS A 10 11.11 6.12 7.45
C LYS A 10 10.78 7.62 7.38
N ASN A 11 11.51 8.39 6.57
CA ASN A 11 11.26 9.80 6.27
C ASN A 11 10.39 10.06 5.02
N SER A 12 10.06 9.05 4.23
CA SER A 12 9.15 9.22 3.10
C SER A 12 7.76 9.68 3.58
N PRO A 13 7.07 10.56 2.85
CA PRO A 13 5.73 10.99 3.22
C PRO A 13 4.76 9.82 3.18
N ALA A 14 3.92 9.70 4.22
CA ALA A 14 2.89 8.68 4.28
C ALA A 14 1.65 9.11 3.47
N ILE A 15 0.97 8.14 2.85
CA ILE A 15 -0.30 8.35 2.16
C ILE A 15 -1.32 7.29 2.60
N MET A 16 -2.54 7.73 2.94
CA MET A 16 -3.65 6.84 3.28
C MET A 16 -4.42 6.45 2.03
N ILE A 17 -4.62 5.15 1.84
CA ILE A 17 -5.38 4.54 0.75
C ILE A 17 -6.57 3.83 1.38
N ALA A 18 -7.78 4.35 1.18
CA ALA A 18 -9.03 3.68 1.50
C ALA A 18 -9.67 3.21 0.19
N ALA A 19 -9.72 1.90 -0.03
CA ALA A 19 -10.20 1.33 -1.28
C ALA A 19 -10.87 -0.03 -1.05
N ILE A 20 -11.70 -0.50 -1.99
CA ILE A 20 -12.20 -1.88 -1.97
C ILE A 20 -11.01 -2.86 -2.08
N SER A 21 -10.07 -2.58 -2.99
CA SER A 21 -8.80 -3.29 -3.16
C SER A 21 -7.66 -2.28 -3.37
N GLY A 22 -6.69 -2.25 -2.46
CA GLY A 22 -5.64 -1.22 -2.43
C GLY A 22 -4.34 -1.58 -3.14
N ARG A 23 -4.18 -2.83 -3.60
CA ARG A 23 -2.88 -3.39 -4.06
C ARG A 23 -2.18 -2.55 -5.13
N SER A 24 -2.88 -2.22 -6.22
CA SER A 24 -2.30 -1.50 -7.36
C SER A 24 -1.93 -0.06 -6.99
N LEU A 25 -2.74 0.59 -6.16
CA LEU A 25 -2.48 1.94 -5.67
C LEU A 25 -1.31 1.96 -4.68
N ALA A 26 -1.19 0.96 -3.80
CA ALA A 26 -0.04 0.80 -2.92
C ALA A 26 1.26 0.62 -3.72
N ALA A 27 1.23 -0.18 -4.78
CA ALA A 27 2.36 -0.35 -5.68
C ALA A 27 2.75 0.97 -6.38
N ALA A 28 1.77 1.76 -6.83
CA ALA A 28 2.01 3.06 -7.44
C ALA A 28 2.59 4.06 -6.43
N ALA A 29 2.03 4.13 -5.21
CA ALA A 29 2.51 4.99 -4.15
C ALA A 29 3.98 4.72 -3.79
N ARG A 30 4.37 3.44 -3.68
CA ARG A 30 5.78 3.06 -3.49
C ARG A 30 6.68 3.53 -4.62
N ARG A 31 6.25 3.34 -5.88
CA ARG A 31 7.03 3.80 -7.05
C ARG A 31 7.20 5.31 -7.07
N ALA A 32 6.21 6.05 -6.55
CA ALA A 32 6.26 7.49 -6.39
C ALA A 32 7.01 7.94 -5.10
N GLY A 33 7.59 7.03 -4.33
CA GLY A 33 8.39 7.35 -3.15
C GLY A 33 7.60 7.58 -1.85
N TYR A 34 6.30 7.28 -1.84
CA TYR A 34 5.46 7.37 -0.65
C TYR A 34 5.52 6.10 0.20
N ARG A 35 5.13 6.25 1.46
CA ARG A 35 4.85 5.16 2.42
C ARG A 35 3.35 4.88 2.46
N PRO A 36 2.87 3.80 1.82
CA PRO A 36 1.44 3.52 1.76
C PRO A 36 0.91 3.02 3.11
N LEU A 37 -0.22 3.54 3.55
CA LEU A 37 -1.05 3.01 4.62
C LEU A 37 -2.38 2.59 3.98
N VAL A 38 -2.71 1.29 3.99
CA VAL A 38 -3.85 0.76 3.23
C VAL A 38 -4.94 0.26 4.15
N ALA A 39 -6.17 0.72 3.92
CA ALA A 39 -7.38 0.15 4.48
C ALA A 39 -8.23 -0.40 3.32
N ASP A 40 -8.35 -1.72 3.21
CA ASP A 40 -9.12 -2.39 2.16
C ASP A 40 -9.84 -3.66 2.65
N LEU A 41 -10.73 -4.24 1.82
CA LEU A 41 -11.54 -5.40 2.22
C LEU A 41 -10.78 -6.73 2.16
N PHE A 42 -9.71 -6.79 1.37
CA PHE A 42 -8.98 -8.03 1.08
C PHE A 42 -7.77 -8.21 1.99
N CYS A 43 -6.92 -7.18 2.09
CA CYS A 43 -5.67 -7.18 2.86
C CYS A 43 -4.75 -8.37 2.51
N ASP A 44 -4.61 -8.66 1.22
CA ASP A 44 -3.80 -9.78 0.73
C ASP A 44 -2.31 -9.62 1.05
N CYS A 45 -1.55 -10.72 1.01
CA CYS A 45 -0.11 -10.73 1.29
C CYS A 45 0.68 -9.69 0.49
N ASP A 46 0.33 -9.47 -0.79
CA ASP A 46 0.99 -8.45 -1.60
C ASP A 46 0.68 -7.03 -1.11
N THR A 47 -0.54 -6.75 -0.66
CA THR A 47 -0.90 -5.46 -0.07
C THR A 47 -0.10 -5.22 1.20
N VAL A 48 0.10 -6.24 2.03
CA VAL A 48 0.95 -6.19 3.23
C VAL A 48 2.41 -5.94 2.88
N ALA A 49 2.95 -6.62 1.85
CA ALA A 49 4.34 -6.44 1.42
C ALA A 49 4.61 -5.04 0.84
N LEU A 50 3.60 -4.41 0.24
CA LEU A 50 3.73 -3.09 -0.37
C LEU A 50 3.53 -1.93 0.63
N SER A 51 2.72 -2.14 1.66
CA SER A 51 2.30 -1.07 2.57
C SER A 51 3.15 -1.06 3.84
N GLU A 52 3.33 0.13 4.43
CA GLU A 52 3.92 0.21 5.77
C GLU A 52 2.94 -0.33 6.83
N ARG A 53 1.65 -0.10 6.63
CA ARG A 53 0.60 -0.62 7.50
C ARG A 53 -0.63 -0.97 6.67
N THR A 54 -1.29 -2.05 7.05
CA THR A 54 -2.56 -2.46 6.48
C THR A 54 -3.62 -2.58 7.58
N ALA A 55 -4.87 -2.35 7.20
CA ALA A 55 -6.04 -2.66 8.00
C ALA A 55 -7.08 -3.32 7.10
N ARG A 56 -7.46 -4.56 7.42
CA ARG A 56 -8.59 -5.19 6.76
C ARG A 56 -9.88 -4.60 7.30
N LEU A 57 -10.69 -4.01 6.42
CA LEU A 57 -11.97 -3.44 6.78
C LEU A 57 -13.06 -4.53 6.74
N SER A 58 -14.01 -4.42 7.67
CA SER A 58 -15.23 -5.23 7.63
C SER A 58 -16.15 -4.72 6.51
N GLY A 59 -16.73 -5.64 5.73
CA GLY A 59 -17.66 -5.32 4.64
C GLY A 59 -17.67 -6.38 3.56
N SER A 60 -18.68 -6.32 2.68
CA SER A 60 -18.81 -7.16 1.50
C SER A 60 -19.23 -6.32 0.30
N ILE A 61 -18.86 -6.78 -0.90
CA ILE A 61 -19.22 -6.15 -2.18
C ILE A 61 -20.50 -6.75 -2.79
N SER A 62 -21.41 -7.23 -1.93
CA SER A 62 -22.66 -7.90 -2.27
C SER A 62 -23.70 -6.96 -2.86
#